data_AF-A0A7K7LDL0-F1
#
_entry.id   AF-A0A7K7LDL0-F1
#
_cell.length_a   1.000
_cell.length_b   1.000
_cell.length_c   1.000
_cell.angle_alpha   90.00
_cell.angle_beta   90.00
_cell.angle_gamma   90.00
#
_symmetry.space_group_name_H-M   'P 1'
#
loop_
_entity.id
_entity.type
_entity.pdbx_description
1 polymer ?
#
loop_
_entity_poly.entity_id
_entity_poly.type
_entity_poly.pdbx_seq_one_letter_code
_entity_poly.pdbx_strand_id
1 'polypeptide(L)'
;LSQDTVLGRPGANVTLTCGAEGPLNGSVAWRMEKRAPAGGRWLAGGHALLLQRLQVEDAGLYSCHAGGRTLRTLRLLVEEPPETPHVSCYRRSHDKDVLCEWRLRAKPSPGTRAMLWV
;
A
#
# COMPACT_ATOMS: atom_id res chain seq x y z
N LEU A 1 8.23 -4.05 2.28
CA LEU A 1 7.49 -2.78 2.34
C LEU A 1 7.75 -2.17 3.71
N SER A 2 7.72 -0.84 3.83
CA SER A 2 7.77 -0.18 5.15
C SER A 2 6.53 -0.58 5.97
N GLN A 3 6.63 -0.60 7.30
CA GLN A 3 5.49 -0.82 8.20
C GLN A 3 4.36 0.21 7.99
N ASP A 4 4.68 1.37 7.44
CA ASP A 4 3.75 2.48 7.20
C ASP A 4 3.20 2.54 5.77
N THR A 5 3.29 1.45 5.00
CA THR A 5 2.71 1.36 3.66
C THR A 5 1.54 0.39 3.63
N VAL A 6 0.38 0.87 3.19
CA VAL A 6 -0.83 0.05 3.00
C VAL A 6 -1.09 -0.08 1.51
N LEU A 7 -1.31 -1.31 1.06
CA LEU A 7 -1.65 -1.64 -0.33
C LEU A 7 -3.16 -1.87 -0.44
N GLY A 8 -3.80 -1.21 -1.40
CA GLY A 8 -5.20 -1.42 -1.77
C GLY A 8 -5.35 -1.67 -3.26
N ARG A 9 -6.36 -2.46 -3.64
CA ARG A 9 -6.74 -2.62 -5.05
C ARG A 9 -7.85 -1.62 -5.40
N PRO A 10 -7.95 -1.15 -6.65
CA PRO A 10 -9.12 -0.41 -7.10
C PRO A 10 -10.43 -1.18 -6.81
N GLY A 11 -11.45 -0.47 -6.34
CA GLY A 11 -12.75 -1.05 -5.96
C GLY A 11 -12.76 -1.80 -4.61
N ALA A 12 -11.62 -2.07 -3.99
CA ALA A 12 -11.56 -2.74 -2.69
C ALA A 12 -11.90 -1.78 -1.53
N ASN A 13 -12.21 -2.37 -0.38
CA ASN A 13 -12.34 -1.65 0.88
C ASN A 13 -11.08 -1.87 1.72
N VAL A 14 -10.50 -0.80 2.25
CA VAL A 14 -9.29 -0.84 3.09
C VAL A 14 -9.53 -0.05 4.36
N THR A 15 -8.99 -0.55 5.47
CA THR A 15 -9.04 0.14 6.76
C THR A 15 -7.64 0.58 7.15
N LEU A 16 -7.45 1.88 7.36
CA LEU A 16 -6.21 2.45 7.87
C LEU A 16 -6.29 2.53 9.40
N THR A 17 -5.30 1.99 10.09
CA THR A 17 -5.26 1.94 11.57
C THR A 17 -4.21 2.89 12.12
N CYS A 18 -4.60 3.77 13.05
CA CYS A 18 -3.69 4.77 13.61
C CYS A 18 -2.62 4.15 14.52
N GLY A 19 -2.86 2.96 15.08
CA GLY A 19 -1.87 2.18 15.82
C GLY A 19 -1.28 2.89 17.04
N ALA A 20 -1.94 3.92 17.57
CA ALA A 20 -1.47 4.64 18.74
C ALA A 20 -1.61 3.74 19.98
N GLU A 21 -0.48 3.33 20.54
CA GLU A 21 -0.43 2.65 21.83
C GLU A 21 -0.64 3.66 22.95
N GLY A 22 -1.61 3.38 23.82
CA GLY A 22 -1.89 4.16 25.02
C GLY A 22 -3.16 5.03 24.95
N PRO A 23 -3.63 5.54 26.10
CA PRO A 23 -4.83 6.37 26.17
C PRO A 23 -4.58 7.69 25.43
N LEU A 24 -5.39 7.98 24.41
CA LEU A 24 -5.36 9.27 23.73
C LEU A 24 -6.28 10.24 24.45
N ASN A 25 -5.76 11.39 24.87
CA ASN A 25 -6.53 12.47 25.49
C ASN A 25 -7.35 13.28 24.46
N GLY A 26 -8.10 12.61 23.58
CA GLY A 26 -8.96 13.29 22.60
C GLY A 26 -9.43 12.40 21.45
N SER A 27 -10.40 12.90 20.69
CA SER A 27 -10.91 12.23 19.49
C SER A 27 -9.85 12.19 18.37
N VAL A 28 -9.61 11.00 17.82
CA VAL A 28 -8.71 10.83 16.67
C VAL A 28 -9.40 11.28 15.38
N ALA A 29 -8.72 12.13 14.62
CA ALA A 29 -9.14 12.57 13.30
C ALA A 29 -8.09 12.23 12.26
N TRP A 30 -8.51 11.99 11.02
CA TRP A 30 -7.62 11.65 9.92
C TRP A 30 -7.47 12.83 8.97
N ARG A 31 -6.30 12.97 8.37
CA ARG A 31 -6.00 13.99 7.37
C ARG A 31 -5.37 13.32 6.16
N MET A 32 -6.01 13.47 5.00
CA MET A 32 -5.46 13.05 3.72
C MET A 32 -4.69 14.22 3.10
N GLU A 33 -3.40 14.05 2.81
CA GLU A 33 -2.61 15.03 2.08
C GLU A 33 -2.82 14.85 0.57
N LYS A 34 -3.34 15.89 -0.10
CA LYS A 34 -3.44 15.94 -1.56
C LYS A 34 -2.22 16.65 -2.14
N ARG A 35 -1.79 16.23 -3.34
CA ARG A 35 -0.69 16.85 -4.10
C ARG A 35 -0.98 18.25 -4.69
N ALA A 36 -2.16 18.82 -4.42
CA ALA A 36 -2.63 20.08 -4.99
C ALA A 36 -2.47 21.26 -4.00
N PRO A 37 -2.34 22.52 -4.48
CA PRO A 37 -2.04 23.69 -3.63
C PRO A 37 -3.13 24.01 -2.59
N ALA A 38 -4.35 23.46 -2.76
CA ALA A 38 -5.49 23.65 -1.87
C ALA A 38 -5.68 22.46 -0.91
N GLY A 39 -4.75 22.31 0.04
CA GLY A 39 -4.99 21.69 1.35
C GLY A 39 -5.36 20.20 1.44
N GLY A 40 -4.87 19.55 2.50
CA GLY A 40 -5.33 18.21 2.89
C GLY A 40 -6.76 18.20 3.42
N ARG A 41 -7.48 17.09 3.22
CA ARG A 41 -8.88 16.90 3.66
C ARG A 41 -8.93 16.21 5.02
N TRP A 42 -9.69 16.76 5.96
CA TRP A 42 -10.00 16.08 7.23
C TRP A 42 -11.10 15.02 7.02
N LEU A 43 -10.92 13.88 7.66
CA LEU A 43 -11.76 12.68 7.57
C LEU A 43 -12.11 12.20 8.98
N ALA A 44 -13.38 11.84 9.18
CA ALA A 44 -13.83 11.20 10.40
C ALA A 44 -13.48 9.70 10.36
N GLY A 45 -12.90 9.18 11.44
CA GLY A 45 -12.52 7.75 11.50
C GLY A 45 -12.08 7.25 12.87
N GLY A 46 -11.92 8.11 13.89
CA GLY A 46 -11.42 7.64 15.18
C GLY A 46 -10.09 6.88 15.00
N HIS A 47 -9.93 5.75 15.69
CA HIS A 47 -8.72 4.93 15.60
C HIS A 47 -8.53 4.21 14.25
N ALA A 48 -9.60 4.08 13.45
CA ALA A 48 -9.59 3.32 12.20
C ALA A 48 -10.42 3.99 11.10
N LEU A 49 -9.77 4.42 10.01
CA LEU A 49 -10.43 5.02 8.87
C LEU A 49 -10.77 3.96 7.81
N LEU A 50 -12.06 3.73 7.57
CA LEU A 50 -12.54 2.87 6.49
C LEU A 50 -12.64 3.67 5.17
N LEU A 51 -11.90 3.23 4.16
CA LEU A 51 -11.99 3.71 2.79
C LEU A 51 -12.71 2.64 1.96
N GLN A 52 -13.82 3.01 1.32
CA GLN A 52 -14.64 2.09 0.54
C GLN A 52 -14.48 2.36 -0.97
N ARG A 53 -14.50 1.29 -1.76
CA ARG A 53 -14.43 1.35 -3.24
C ARG A 53 -13.26 2.22 -3.74
N LEU A 54 -12.05 1.91 -3.25
CA LEU A 54 -10.84 2.66 -3.52
C LEU A 54 -10.69 3.03 -5.00
N GLN A 55 -10.33 4.28 -5.25
CA GLN A 55 -9.94 4.76 -6.57
C GLN A 55 -8.43 5.06 -6.61
N VAL A 56 -7.85 5.15 -7.80
CA VAL A 56 -6.41 5.43 -7.96
C VAL A 56 -6.05 6.79 -7.34
N GLU A 57 -6.98 7.73 -7.34
CA GLU A 57 -6.86 9.07 -6.78
C GLU A 57 -6.89 9.11 -5.25
N ASP A 58 -7.35 8.02 -4.61
CA ASP A 58 -7.30 7.89 -3.15
C ASP A 58 -5.88 7.58 -2.66
N ALA A 59 -4.96 7.21 -3.55
CA ALA A 59 -3.55 7.00 -3.22
C ALA A 59 -2.90 8.30 -2.70
N GLY A 60 -2.14 8.20 -1.61
CA GLY A 60 -1.57 9.38 -0.97
C GLY A 60 -1.08 9.13 0.46
N LEU A 61 -0.79 10.21 1.17
CA LEU A 61 -0.40 10.18 2.57
C LEU A 61 -1.62 10.47 3.47
N TYR A 62 -1.79 9.64 4.48
CA TYR A 62 -2.86 9.74 5.47
C TYR A 62 -2.23 9.86 6.86
N SER A 63 -2.54 10.95 7.55
CA SER A 63 -2.01 11.25 8.88
C SER A 63 -3.13 11.19 9.89
N CYS A 64 -2.97 10.43 10.98
CA CYS A 64 -3.91 10.46 12.09
C CYS A 64 -3.42 11.44 13.17
N HIS A 65 -4.36 12.22 13.72
CA HIS A 65 -4.09 13.27 14.69
C HIS A 65 -4.99 13.11 15.93
N ALA A 66 -4.47 13.39 17.12
CA ALA A 66 -5.24 13.53 18.36
C ALA A 66 -4.66 14.66 19.21
N GLY A 67 -5.53 15.47 19.83
CA GLY A 67 -5.10 16.60 20.67
C GLY A 67 -4.16 17.58 19.97
N GLY A 68 -4.33 17.79 18.65
CA GLY A 68 -3.47 18.66 17.83
C GLY A 68 -2.12 18.07 17.40
N ARG A 69 -1.81 16.82 17.77
CA ARG A 69 -0.53 16.15 17.47
C ARG A 69 -0.73 15.06 16.42
N THR A 70 0.21 14.92 15.48
CA THR A 70 0.25 13.78 14.55
C THR A 70 0.74 12.55 15.28
N LEU A 71 0.00 11.45 15.20
CA LEU A 71 0.32 10.18 15.84
C LEU A 71 1.03 9.22 14.88
N ARG A 72 0.51 9.08 13.67
CA ARG A 72 1.06 8.21 12.63
C ARG A 72 0.74 8.73 11.24
N THR A 73 1.65 8.49 10.31
CA THR A 73 1.45 8.77 8.89
C THR A 73 1.60 7.47 8.11
N LEU A 74 0.61 7.17 7.27
CA LEU A 74 0.54 5.98 6.43
C LEU A 74 0.55 6.41 4.97
N ARG A 75 1.24 5.65 4.12
CA ARG A 75 1.19 5.79 2.67
C ARG A 75 0.25 4.73 2.10
N LEU A 76 -0.87 5.19 1.53
CA LEU A 76 -1.78 4.34 0.78
C LEU A 76 -1.34 4.31 -0.68
N LEU A 77 -1.08 3.10 -1.18
CA LEU A 77 -0.88 2.84 -2.61
C LEU A 77 -2.09 2.09 -3.12
N VAL A 78 -2.74 2.61 -4.15
CA VAL A 78 -3.85 1.96 -4.83
C VAL A 78 -3.35 1.47 -6.17
N GLU A 79 -3.09 0.17 -6.26
CA GLU A 79 -2.52 -0.47 -7.45
C GLU A 79 -3.20 -1.83 -7.67
N GLU A 80 -3.35 -2.23 -8.93
CA GLU A 80 -3.79 -3.59 -9.25
C GLU A 80 -2.68 -4.58 -8.89
N PRO A 81 -2.97 -5.68 -8.18
CA PRO A 81 -1.91 -6.59 -7.80
C PRO A 81 -1.27 -7.27 -8.99
N PRO A 82 0.05 -7.52 -8.92
CA PRO A 82 0.77 -8.09 -10.02
C PRO A 82 0.17 -9.43 -10.38
N GLU A 83 0.13 -9.71 -11.67
CA GLU A 83 -0.28 -11.01 -12.16
C GLU A 83 0.60 -12.11 -11.57
N THR A 84 -0.01 -13.27 -11.32
CA THR A 84 0.76 -14.44 -10.89
C THR A 84 1.81 -14.77 -11.94
N PRO A 85 3.12 -14.74 -11.59
CA PRO A 85 4.17 -15.00 -12.56
C PRO A 85 4.13 -16.46 -12.98
N HIS A 86 4.10 -16.70 -14.29
CA HIS A 86 4.25 -18.05 -14.83
C HIS A 86 5.74 -18.31 -15.05
N VAL A 87 6.37 -18.97 -14.08
CA VAL A 87 7.80 -19.31 -14.11
C VAL A 87 8.00 -20.62 -14.86
N SER A 88 8.92 -20.61 -15.82
CA SER A 88 9.34 -21.81 -16.55
C SER A 88 10.82 -22.01 -16.36
N CYS A 89 11.19 -23.12 -15.74
CA CYS A 89 12.57 -23.50 -15.51
C CYS A 89 12.93 -24.67 -16.42
N TYR A 90 14.08 -24.59 -17.08
CA TYR A 90 14.57 -25.66 -17.95
C TYR A 90 16.09 -25.67 -17.98
N ARG A 91 16.65 -26.82 -18.34
CA ARG A 91 18.08 -27.00 -18.54
C ARG A 91 18.31 -27.57 -19.93
N ARG A 92 19.10 -26.86 -20.75
CA ARG A 92 19.32 -27.23 -22.16
C ARG A 92 20.26 -28.43 -22.35
N SER A 93 21.21 -28.63 -21.42
CA SER A 93 22.19 -29.72 -21.43
C SER A 93 22.72 -29.96 -20.01
N HIS A 94 23.34 -31.11 -19.75
CA HIS A 94 23.86 -31.49 -18.43
C HIS A 94 24.95 -30.56 -17.89
N ASP A 95 25.71 -29.90 -18.76
CA ASP A 95 26.83 -28.99 -18.43
C ASP A 95 26.40 -27.51 -18.28
N LYS A 96 25.09 -27.22 -18.34
CA LYS A 96 24.56 -25.86 -18.26
C LYS A 96 23.73 -25.65 -17.00
N ASP A 97 23.69 -24.39 -16.57
CA ASP A 97 22.85 -23.95 -15.47
C ASP A 97 21.35 -24.13 -15.80
N VAL A 98 20.55 -24.27 -14.75
CA VAL A 98 19.09 -24.24 -14.85
C VAL A 98 18.67 -22.79 -15.07
N LEU A 99 18.04 -22.52 -16.22
CA LEU A 99 17.50 -21.20 -16.53
C LEU A 99 16.02 -21.17 -16.15
N CYS A 100 15.65 -20.21 -15.31
CA CYS A 100 14.26 -19.89 -15.00
C CYS A 100 13.90 -18.54 -15.62
N GLU A 101 12.88 -18.53 -16.46
CA GLU A 101 12.36 -17.31 -17.08
C GLU A 101 10.86 -17.16 -16.79
N TRP A 102 10.40 -15.91 -16.76
CA TRP A 102 8.98 -15.59 -16.72
C TRP A 102 8.71 -14.46 -17.72
N ARG A 103 7.60 -14.56 -18.46
CA ARG A 103 7.17 -13.50 -19.39
C ARG A 103 6.16 -12.61 -18.70
N LEU A 104 6.50 -11.33 -18.56
CA LEU A 104 5.60 -10.31 -18.03
C LEU A 104 4.63 -9.89 -19.13
N ARG A 105 3.31 -9.95 -18.87
CA ARG A 105 2.28 -9.43 -19.79
C ARG A 105 2.10 -7.92 -19.66
N ALA A 106 2.36 -7.37 -18.47
CA ALA A 106 2.36 -5.94 -18.18
C ALA A 106 3.58 -5.56 -17.36
N LYS A 107 4.00 -4.29 -17.44
CA LYS A 107 5.10 -3.77 -16.64
C LYS A 107 4.65 -3.70 -15.17
N PRO A 108 5.34 -4.37 -14.23
CA PRO A 108 4.97 -4.34 -12.83
C PRO A 108 5.15 -2.95 -12.23
N SER A 109 4.41 -2.66 -11.16
CA SER A 109 4.52 -1.38 -10.47
C SER A 109 5.91 -1.21 -9.83
N PRO A 110 6.41 0.02 -9.65
CA PRO A 110 7.73 0.28 -9.09
C PRO A 110 7.99 -0.35 -7.70
N GLY A 111 6.92 -0.68 -6.96
CA GLY A 111 7.00 -1.34 -5.65
C GLY A 111 7.00 -2.88 -5.69
N THR A 112 6.84 -3.49 -6.86
CA THR A 112 6.74 -4.94 -6.99
C THR A 112 8.09 -5.61 -6.74
N ARG A 113 8.15 -6.54 -5.78
CA ARG A 113 9.31 -7.39 -5.52
C ARG A 113 8.98 -8.83 -5.94
N ALA A 114 9.83 -9.42 -6.77
CA ALA A 114 9.80 -10.84 -7.07
C ALA A 114 10.86 -11.54 -6.20
N MET A 115 10.47 -12.63 -5.53
CA MET A 115 11.37 -13.48 -4.75
C MET A 115 11.21 -14.90 -5.24
N LEU A 116 12.31 -15.50 -5.69
CA LEU A 116 12.37 -16.93 -5.97
C LEU A 116 12.90 -17.62 -4.73
N TRP A 117 12.10 -18.51 -4.15
CA TRP A 117 12.52 -19.39 -3.06
C TRP A 117 13.01 -20.69 -3.71
N VAL A 118 14.28 -21.02 -3.51
CA VAL A 118 14.95 -22.23 -4.03
C VAL A 118 15.25 -23.16 -2.87
#